data_AF-A0ABD3Z8D7-F1
#
_entry.id   AF-A0ABD3Z8D7-F1
#
_cell.length_a   1.000
_cell.length_b   1.000
_cell.length_c   1.000
_cell.angle_alpha   90.00
_cell.angle_beta   90.00
_cell.angle_gamma   90.00
#
_symmetry.space_group_name_H-M   'P 1'
#
loop_
_entity.id
_entity.type
_entity.pdbx_description
1 polymer ?
#
loop_
_entity_poly.entity_id
_entity_poly.type
_entity_poly.pdbx_seq_one_letter_code
_entity_poly.pdbx_strand_id
1 'polypeptide(L)'
;MKLLFAAALLLLAGCTNKHTDNAFQMDYPVDAARLSLGGDIHVNIDCATREVEVISDSSNGIFSRHINKRLSNICYKKTDKFDVIYRFNSAKGVKQDMIATHYPRVPPVSNSNKLSDGDS
;
A
#
# COMPACT_ATOMS: atom_id res chain seq x y z
N MET A 1 38.90 -18.59 53.07
CA MET A 1 37.55 -19.16 52.83
C MET A 1 36.59 -18.01 52.56
N LYS A 2 35.78 -18.12 51.49
CA LYS A 2 34.44 -17.54 51.27
C LYS A 2 34.32 -16.01 51.53
N LEU A 3 34.06 -15.19 50.51
CA LEU A 3 32.77 -15.12 49.83
C LEU A 3 32.95 -14.64 48.39
N LEU A 4 32.91 -15.60 47.46
CA LEU A 4 32.43 -15.38 46.10
C LEU A 4 30.90 -15.20 46.17
N PHE A 5 30.29 -14.68 45.11
CA PHE A 5 28.85 -14.44 44.89
C PHE A 5 28.34 -13.01 45.18
N ALA A 6 28.65 -12.09 44.26
CA ALA A 6 27.72 -10.98 43.95
C ALA A 6 27.95 -10.39 42.54
N ALA A 7 28.44 -11.18 41.58
CA ALA A 7 28.71 -10.72 40.21
C ALA A 7 28.03 -11.65 39.20
N ALA A 8 26.70 -11.68 39.15
CA ALA A 8 25.98 -12.50 38.16
C ALA A 8 24.52 -12.09 37.86
N LEU A 9 24.08 -10.85 38.14
CA LEU A 9 22.65 -10.50 37.97
C LEU A 9 22.35 -9.19 37.22
N LEU A 10 23.32 -8.59 36.53
CA LEU A 10 23.10 -7.37 35.75
C LEU A 10 23.10 -7.55 34.22
N LEU A 11 23.15 -8.80 33.71
CA LEU A 11 23.20 -9.07 32.27
C LEU A 11 21.88 -9.55 31.64
N LEU A 12 20.76 -9.42 32.34
CA LEU A 12 19.42 -9.70 31.78
C LEU A 12 18.62 -8.43 31.48
N ALA A 13 19.30 -7.31 31.19
CA ALA A 13 18.70 -6.31 30.31
C ALA A 13 18.73 -6.89 28.90
N GLY A 14 17.87 -7.89 28.65
CA GLY A 14 17.63 -8.41 27.33
C GLY A 14 17.35 -7.22 26.43
N CYS A 15 18.10 -7.12 25.32
CA CYS A 15 17.68 -6.31 24.20
C CYS A 15 16.28 -6.79 23.87
N THR A 16 15.25 -6.08 24.37
CA THR A 16 13.94 -6.16 23.77
C THR A 16 14.24 -5.74 22.35
N ASN A 17 14.20 -6.69 21.41
CA ASN A 17 14.14 -6.32 20.01
C ASN A 17 13.01 -5.32 19.98
N LYS A 18 13.35 -4.02 19.82
CA LYS A 18 12.37 -3.09 19.32
C LYS A 18 12.10 -3.65 17.95
N HIS A 19 11.12 -4.56 17.87
CA HIS A 19 10.34 -4.78 16.69
C HIS A 19 9.71 -3.40 16.48
N THR A 20 10.50 -2.53 15.89
CA THR A 20 9.98 -1.39 15.18
C THR A 20 9.09 -2.09 14.19
N ASP A 21 7.78 -1.99 14.45
CA ASP A 21 6.73 -2.38 13.54
C ASP A 21 7.03 -1.63 12.25
N ASN A 22 7.87 -2.22 11.41
CA ASN A 22 8.05 -1.80 10.03
C ASN A 22 6.75 -2.25 9.37
N ALA A 23 5.70 -1.47 9.64
CA ALA A 23 4.46 -1.51 8.91
C ALA A 23 4.87 -1.34 7.46
N PHE A 24 4.57 -2.34 6.65
CA PHE A 24 4.92 -2.35 5.24
C PHE A 24 4.41 -1.06 4.60
N GLN A 25 5.32 -0.22 4.09
CA GLN A 25 4.93 1.02 3.45
C GLN A 25 4.30 0.69 2.10
N MET A 26 2.98 0.87 2.02
CA MET A 26 2.24 0.59 0.80
C MET A 26 2.51 1.65 -0.26
N ASP A 27 2.75 1.22 -1.49
CA ASP A 27 2.75 2.11 -2.64
C ASP A 27 1.32 2.59 -2.96
N TYR A 28 1.22 3.75 -3.60
CA TYR A 28 -0.08 4.31 -3.94
C TYR A 28 -0.70 3.55 -5.14
N PRO A 29 -1.97 3.09 -5.04
CA PRO A 29 -2.59 2.29 -6.11
C PRO A 29 -2.76 3.07 -7.41
N VAL A 30 -2.35 2.50 -8.54
CA VAL A 30 -2.47 3.14 -9.86
C VAL A 30 -3.93 3.43 -10.22
N ASP A 31 -4.84 2.50 -9.90
CA ASP A 31 -6.28 2.69 -10.17
C ASP A 31 -6.87 3.83 -9.34
N ALA A 32 -6.38 4.05 -8.12
CA ALA A 32 -6.74 5.21 -7.32
C ALA A 32 -6.16 6.51 -7.92
N ALA A 33 -4.93 6.48 -8.43
CA ALA A 33 -4.30 7.63 -9.10
C ALA A 33 -5.05 8.08 -10.36
N ARG A 34 -5.57 7.12 -11.13
CA ARG A 34 -6.38 7.39 -12.33
C ARG A 34 -7.68 8.11 -12.03
N LEU A 35 -8.17 8.02 -10.80
CA LEU A 35 -9.44 8.59 -10.36
C LEU A 35 -9.24 9.69 -9.30
N SER A 36 -7.98 10.03 -8.99
CA SER A 36 -7.61 10.97 -7.93
C SER A 36 -8.22 10.62 -6.58
N LEU A 37 -8.40 9.33 -6.30
CA LEU A 37 -9.07 8.84 -5.11
C LEU A 37 -8.11 8.77 -3.91
N GLY A 38 -8.48 9.46 -2.84
CA GLY A 38 -7.86 9.29 -1.52
C GLY A 38 -8.83 8.63 -0.56
N GLY A 39 -8.29 8.08 0.52
CA GLY A 39 -9.10 7.53 1.60
C GLY A 39 -8.33 6.52 2.45
N ASP A 40 -9.08 5.87 3.32
CA ASP A 40 -8.58 4.89 4.28
C ASP A 40 -9.12 3.49 3.97
N ILE A 41 -8.35 2.49 4.33
CA ILE A 41 -8.76 1.09 4.38
C ILE A 41 -8.29 0.46 5.69
N HIS A 42 -9.20 -0.24 6.36
CA HIS A 42 -8.94 -0.98 7.59
C HIS A 42 -9.05 -2.48 7.32
N VAL A 43 -7.96 -3.21 7.55
CA VAL A 43 -7.87 -4.65 7.27
C VAL A 43 -7.24 -5.40 8.43
N ASN A 44 -7.70 -6.63 8.61
CA ASN A 44 -7.00 -7.65 9.37
C ASN A 44 -6.29 -8.61 8.40
N ILE A 45 -4.99 -8.77 8.56
CA ILE A 45 -4.15 -9.58 7.68
C ILE A 45 -3.59 -10.75 8.47
N ASP A 46 -3.93 -11.97 8.05
CA ASP A 46 -3.33 -13.19 8.59
C ASP A 46 -2.20 -13.65 7.67
N CYS A 47 -0.95 -13.50 8.11
CA CYS A 47 0.21 -13.90 7.31
C CYS A 47 0.51 -15.41 7.36
N ALA A 48 -0.08 -16.16 8.29
CA ALA A 48 0.04 -17.61 8.32
C ALA A 48 -0.84 -18.25 7.23
N THR A 49 -2.09 -17.79 7.08
CA THR A 49 -3.01 -18.28 6.04
C THR A 49 -2.92 -17.49 4.74
N ARG A 50 -2.30 -16.31 4.75
CA ARG A 50 -2.28 -15.32 3.65
C ARG A 50 -3.69 -14.90 3.26
N GLU A 51 -4.49 -14.56 4.26
CA GLU A 51 -5.84 -14.06 4.08
C GLU A 51 -5.95 -12.61 4.56
N VAL A 52 -6.84 -11.86 3.93
CA VAL A 52 -7.12 -10.46 4.26
C VAL A 52 -8.61 -10.34 4.51
N GLU A 53 -8.96 -9.93 5.72
CA GLU A 53 -10.32 -9.55 6.10
C GLU A 53 -10.44 -8.03 6.03
N VAL A 54 -11.40 -7.54 5.26
CA VAL A 54 -11.63 -6.10 5.07
C VAL A 54 -12.71 -5.64 6.05
N ILE A 55 -12.34 -4.79 7.00
CA ILE A 55 -13.26 -4.22 7.99
C ILE A 55 -13.97 -3.01 7.38
N SER A 56 -13.22 -2.14 6.71
CA SER A 56 -13.78 -1.01 5.97
C SER A 56 -12.87 -0.58 4.82
N ASP A 57 -13.46 -0.17 3.70
CA ASP A 57 -12.75 0.31 2.52
C ASP A 57 -13.51 1.50 1.92
N SER A 58 -12.91 2.70 1.96
CA SER A 58 -13.49 3.93 1.42
C SER A 58 -13.49 4.02 -0.11
N SER A 59 -12.77 3.12 -0.80
CA SER A 59 -12.51 3.19 -2.24
C SER A 59 -13.34 2.23 -3.10
N ASN A 60 -14.41 1.65 -2.52
CA ASN A 60 -15.25 0.66 -3.20
C ASN A 60 -14.45 -0.54 -3.75
N GLY A 61 -13.48 -1.02 -2.98
CA GLY A 61 -12.72 -2.24 -3.30
C GLY A 61 -11.39 -2.02 -4.03
N ILE A 62 -11.01 -0.78 -4.37
CA ILE A 62 -9.74 -0.51 -5.05
C ILE A 62 -8.55 -0.76 -4.12
N PHE A 63 -8.63 -0.24 -2.89
CA PHE A 63 -7.58 -0.38 -1.89
C PHE A 63 -7.44 -1.83 -1.42
N SER A 64 -8.54 -2.54 -1.16
CA SER A 64 -8.49 -3.95 -0.76
C SER A 64 -7.87 -4.84 -1.84
N ARG A 65 -8.18 -4.60 -3.12
CA ARG A 65 -7.51 -5.30 -4.23
C ARG A 65 -6.01 -5.01 -4.28
N HIS A 66 -5.60 -3.77 -3.99
CA HIS A 66 -4.19 -3.39 -3.95
C HIS A 66 -3.45 -4.08 -2.80
N ILE A 67 -4.03 -4.13 -1.59
CA ILE A 67 -3.47 -4.84 -0.44
C ILE A 67 -3.30 -6.33 -0.76
N ASN A 68 -4.32 -6.97 -1.33
CA ASN A 68 -4.25 -8.37 -1.72
C ASN A 68 -3.10 -8.66 -2.69
N LYS A 69 -2.85 -7.77 -3.67
CA LYS A 69 -1.68 -7.89 -4.58
C LYS A 69 -0.33 -7.74 -3.87
N ARG A 70 -0.28 -7.02 -2.74
CA ARG A 70 0.94 -6.77 -1.96
C ARG A 70 1.11 -7.71 -0.77
N LEU A 71 0.18 -8.64 -0.56
CA LEU A 71 0.14 -9.52 0.61
C LEU A 71 1.45 -10.30 0.83
N SER A 72 2.07 -10.81 -0.24
CA SER A 72 3.36 -11.51 -0.14
C SER A 72 4.49 -10.62 0.40
N ASN A 73 4.46 -9.32 0.11
CA ASN A 73 5.45 -8.37 0.59
C ASN A 73 5.14 -7.94 2.03
N ILE A 74 3.86 -7.72 2.34
CA ILE A 74 3.40 -7.38 3.70
C ILE A 74 3.81 -8.50 4.68
N CYS A 75 3.57 -9.74 4.28
CA CYS A 75 3.86 -10.95 5.05
C CYS A 75 5.30 -11.48 4.91
N TYR A 76 6.21 -10.71 4.30
CA TYR A 76 7.57 -11.18 4.08
C TYR A 76 8.29 -11.47 5.41
N LYS A 77 8.63 -12.74 5.64
CA LYS A 77 9.23 -13.27 6.88
C LYS A 77 8.37 -13.05 8.14
N LYS A 78 7.06 -12.84 7.98
CA LYS A 78 6.11 -12.66 9.09
C LYS A 78 5.07 -13.77 9.08
N THR A 79 4.64 -14.19 10.26
CA THR A 79 3.58 -15.20 10.45
C THR A 79 2.44 -14.68 11.33
N ASP A 80 2.56 -13.46 11.82
CA ASP A 80 1.61 -12.87 12.77
C ASP A 80 0.34 -12.38 12.05
N LYS A 81 -0.66 -12.02 12.86
CA LYS A 81 -1.86 -11.33 12.40
C LYS A 81 -1.70 -9.83 12.64
N PHE A 82 -2.06 -9.03 11.65
CA PHE A 82 -1.90 -7.58 11.68
C PHE A 82 -3.26 -6.90 11.56
N ASP A 83 -3.58 -6.02 12.50
CA ASP A 83 -4.69 -5.08 12.40
C ASP A 83 -4.14 -3.73 11.95
N VAL A 84 -4.43 -3.31 10.71
CA VAL A 84 -3.78 -2.17 10.08
C VAL A 84 -4.77 -1.26 9.38
N ILE A 85 -4.60 0.04 9.59
CA ILE A 85 -5.28 1.09 8.84
C ILE A 85 -4.27 1.73 7.89
N TYR A 86 -4.49 1.56 6.58
CA TYR A 86 -3.71 2.25 5.55
C TYR A 86 -4.43 3.51 5.10
N ARG A 87 -3.72 4.64 5.16
CA ARG A 87 -4.20 5.94 4.66
C ARG A 87 -3.52 6.30 3.34
N PHE A 88 -4.32 6.33 2.27
CA PHE A 88 -3.89 6.80 0.96
C PHE A 88 -4.35 8.25 0.80
N ASN A 89 -3.42 9.18 0.98
CA ASN A 89 -3.71 10.58 0.66
C ASN A 89 -3.88 10.71 -0.85
N SER A 90 -4.98 11.31 -1.32
CA SER A 90 -5.09 11.68 -2.73
C SER A 90 -3.90 12.57 -3.09
N ALA A 91 -3.42 12.37 -4.32
CA ALA A 91 -2.47 13.23 -5.00
C ALA A 91 -2.72 14.72 -4.70
N LYS A 92 -1.93 15.33 -3.80
CA LYS A 92 -1.94 16.78 -3.55
C LYS A 92 -1.19 17.48 -4.68
N GLY A 93 -1.75 17.45 -5.90
CA GLY A 93 -1.24 18.22 -7.02
C GLY A 93 -1.55 17.62 -8.38
N VAL A 94 -1.71 18.51 -9.37
CA VAL A 94 -1.98 18.17 -10.78
C VAL A 94 -1.05 17.07 -11.32
N LYS A 95 0.21 17.02 -10.90
CA LYS A 95 1.21 16.07 -11.42
C LYS A 95 0.90 14.58 -11.16
N GLN A 96 0.08 14.29 -10.16
CA GLN A 96 -0.27 12.92 -9.77
C GLN A 96 -1.73 12.59 -10.10
N ASP A 97 -2.51 13.61 -10.46
CA ASP A 97 -3.88 13.49 -10.97
C ASP A 97 -3.81 13.25 -12.48
N MET A 98 -4.00 11.99 -12.88
CA MET A 98 -3.98 11.60 -14.29
C MET A 98 -5.17 12.17 -15.07
N ILE A 99 -6.28 12.54 -14.41
CA ILE A 99 -7.42 13.19 -15.06
C ILE A 99 -7.09 14.65 -15.33
N ALA A 100 -6.53 15.35 -14.34
CA ALA A 100 -6.17 16.76 -14.45
C ALA A 100 -4.99 17.01 -15.40
N THR A 101 -4.09 16.04 -15.57
CA THR A 101 -2.99 16.10 -16.55
C THR A 101 -3.34 15.50 -17.89
N HIS A 102 -4.53 14.90 -18.04
CA HIS A 102 -4.94 14.36 -19.32
C HIS A 102 -5.15 15.51 -20.30
N TYR A 103 -4.33 15.58 -21.36
CA TYR A 103 -4.56 16.53 -22.43
C TYR A 103 -5.97 16.33 -22.99
N PRO A 104 -6.76 17.40 -23.21
CA PRO A 104 -8.04 17.28 -23.89
C PRO A 104 -7.79 16.58 -25.22
N ARG A 105 -8.27 15.34 -25.38
CA ARG A 105 -8.29 14.70 -26.68
C ARG A 105 -9.38 15.41 -27.47
N VAL A 106 -9.02 16.50 -28.13
CA VAL A 106 -9.83 17.05 -29.20
C VAL A 106 -9.84 15.96 -30.28
N PRO A 107 -10.98 15.34 -30.59
CA PRO A 107 -11.03 14.44 -31.74
C PRO A 107 -10.48 15.20 -32.94
N PRO A 108 -9.60 14.60 -33.77
CA PRO A 108 -9.17 15.27 -34.98
C PRO A 108 -10.42 15.70 -35.74
N VAL A 109 -10.43 16.95 -36.21
CA VAL A 109 -11.55 17.50 -36.97
C VAL A 109 -11.87 16.50 -38.07
N SER A 110 -13.09 15.95 -38.06
CA SER A 110 -13.54 15.00 -39.07
C SER A 110 -13.63 15.74 -40.40
N ASN A 111 -12.56 15.70 -41.19
CA ASN A 111 -12.60 16.17 -42.56
C ASN A 111 -13.26 15.06 -43.40
N SER A 112 -14.53 15.25 -43.75
CA SER A 112 -15.28 14.35 -44.64
C SER A 112 -14.66 14.20 -46.03
N ASN A 113 -13.73 15.09 -46.40
CA ASN A 113 -13.03 15.11 -47.68
C ASN A 113 -11.56 14.64 -47.58
N LYS A 114 -11.08 14.22 -46.39
CA LYS A 114 -9.74 13.63 -46.27
C LYS A 114 -9.85 12.13 -46.57
N LEU A 115 -9.22 11.70 -47.66
CA LEU A 115 -9.04 10.29 -47.97
C LEU A 115 -8.30 9.64 -46.77
N SER A 116 -8.78 8.50 -46.29
CA SER A 116 -8.14 7.77 -45.19
C SER A 116 -6.67 7.57 -45.50
N ASP A 117 -5.78 7.98 -44.59
CA ASP A 117 -4.37 7.57 -44.64
C ASP A 117 -4.39 6.07 -44.31
N GLY A 118 -4.46 5.23 -45.34
CA GLY A 118 -4.49 3.79 -45.20
C GLY A 118 -3.12 3.32 -44.74
N ASP A 119 -2.97 3.02 -43.46
CA ASP A 119 -1.84 2.24 -42.97
C ASP A 119 -2.03 0.78 -43.46
N SER A 120 -1.27 0.41 -44.50
CA SER A 120 -1.04 -0.99 -44.90
C SER A 120 0.18 -1.56 -44.19
#